data_AF-A0A6V7QSY6-F1
#
_entry.id   AF-A0A6V7QSY6-F1
#
_cell.length_a   1.000
_cell.length_b   1.000
_cell.length_c   1.000
_cell.angle_alpha   90.00
_cell.angle_beta   90.00
_cell.angle_gamma   90.00
#
_symmetry.space_group_name_H-M   'P 1'
#
loop_
_entity.id
_entity.type
_entity.pdbx_description
1 polymer ?
#
loop_
_entity_poly.entity_id
_entity_poly.type
_entity_poly.pdbx_seq_one_letter_code
_entity_poly.pdbx_strand_id
1 'polypeptide(L)'
;MRAELSTIQQTLTPEAAAVLSRAMEEAARRHHGQTTPLHVAATLLAAPSGLLRRACARSHPASAHPLQCRAIELCFSVALDRLPSNPNPGPNQNPGGGARRRPYRTRSWRR
;
A
#
# COMPACT_ATOMS: atom_id res chain seq x y z
N MET A 1 -15.07 -1.76 14.42
CA MET A 1 -13.83 -1.88 13.60
C MET A 1 -13.00 -3.12 13.89
N ARG A 2 -12.60 -3.45 15.14
CA ARG A 2 -11.81 -4.69 15.39
C ARG A 2 -12.52 -6.00 15.01
N ALA A 3 -13.83 -6.11 15.26
CA ALA A 3 -14.60 -7.32 14.96
C ALA A 3 -14.70 -7.64 13.46
N GLU A 4 -14.83 -6.63 12.60
CA GLU A 4 -14.89 -6.82 11.15
C GLU A 4 -13.54 -7.27 10.57
N LEU A 5 -12.44 -6.75 11.11
CA LEU A 5 -11.09 -7.18 10.74
C LEU A 5 -10.84 -8.65 11.13
N SER A 6 -11.33 -9.09 12.30
CA SER A 6 -11.22 -10.49 12.70
C SER A 6 -12.03 -11.43 11.80
N THR A 7 -13.24 -11.05 11.39
CA THR A 7 -14.06 -11.88 10.47
C THR A 7 -13.44 -11.97 9.08
N ILE A 8 -12.88 -10.87 8.56
CA ILE A 8 -12.17 -10.87 7.27
C ILE A 8 -10.94 -11.79 7.35
N GLN A 9 -10.14 -11.70 8.40
CA GLN A 9 -8.98 -12.58 8.57
C GLN A 9 -9.35 -14.06 8.73
N GLN A 10 -10.52 -14.39 9.28
CA GLN A 10 -11.00 -15.77 9.38
C GLN A 10 -11.35 -16.41 8.02
N THR A 11 -11.50 -15.63 6.95
CA THR A 11 -11.77 -16.12 5.59
C THR A 11 -10.53 -16.15 4.69
N LEU A 12 -9.42 -15.59 5.15
CA LEU A 12 -8.17 -15.53 4.40
C LEU A 12 -7.28 -16.73 4.74
N THR A 13 -6.42 -17.12 3.80
CA THR A 13 -5.31 -18.02 4.15
C THR A 13 -4.36 -17.30 5.12
N PRO A 14 -3.64 -18.03 6.00
CA PRO A 14 -2.68 -17.44 6.92
C PRO A 14 -1.65 -16.54 6.23
N GLU A 15 -1.19 -16.92 5.04
CA GLU A 15 -0.22 -16.16 4.25
C GLU A 15 -0.81 -14.86 3.72
N ALA A 16 -2.06 -14.89 3.24
CA ALA A 16 -2.76 -13.70 2.78
C ALA A 16 -3.04 -12.73 3.92
N ALA A 17 -3.45 -13.24 5.09
CA ALA A 17 -3.62 -12.43 6.30
C ALA A 17 -2.30 -11.78 6.74
N ALA A 18 -1.19 -12.52 6.72
CA ALA A 18 0.14 -11.99 7.06
C ALA A 18 0.60 -10.87 6.11
N VAL A 19 0.34 -11.03 4.80
CA VAL A 19 0.60 -9.97 3.80
C VAL A 19 -0.23 -8.73 4.10
N LEU A 20 -1.52 -8.89 4.43
CA LEU A 20 -2.38 -7.76 4.73
C LEU A 20 -1.92 -7.03 6.00
N SER A 21 -1.56 -7.74 7.06
CA SER A 21 -1.02 -7.15 8.29
C SER A 21 0.23 -6.32 8.02
N ARG A 22 1.19 -6.85 7.24
CA ARG A 22 2.39 -6.11 6.84
C ARG A 22 2.07 -4.87 5.99
N ALA A 23 1.09 -4.97 5.09
CA ALA A 23 0.65 -3.82 4.30
C ALA A 23 0.03 -2.70 5.17
N MET A 24 -0.66 -3.08 6.26
CA MET A 24 -1.19 -2.13 7.24
C MET A 24 -0.09 -1.45 8.05
N GLU A 25 0.89 -2.21 8.54
CA GLU A 25 2.08 -1.67 9.23
C GLU A 25 2.83 -0.68 8.33
N GLU A 26 2.99 -1.02 7.06
CA GLU A 26 3.71 -0.21 6.09
C GLU A 26 2.97 1.09 5.73
N ALA A 27 1.63 1.07 5.71
CA ALA A 27 0.79 2.27 5.59
C ALA A 27 0.92 3.17 6.82
N ALA A 28 0.92 2.58 8.02
CA ALA A 28 1.09 3.30 9.28
C ALA A 28 2.48 3.98 9.37
N ARG A 29 3.53 3.28 8.96
CA ARG A 29 4.91 3.79 8.93
C ARG A 29 5.09 4.99 8.00
N ARG A 30 4.30 5.08 6.92
CA ARG A 30 4.26 6.24 6.00
C ARG A 30 3.24 7.31 6.37
N HIS A 31 2.54 7.15 7.49
CA HIS A 31 1.46 8.05 7.90
C HIS A 31 0.36 8.20 6.83
N HIS A 32 0.08 7.11 6.11
CA HIS A 32 -1.03 7.06 5.17
C HIS A 32 -2.32 6.75 5.94
N GLY A 33 -3.37 7.55 5.71
CA GLY A 33 -4.62 7.42 6.47
C GLY A 33 -5.39 6.11 6.21
N GLN A 34 -5.07 5.38 5.15
CA GLN A 34 -5.69 4.11 4.80
C GLN A 34 -4.68 3.16 4.12
N THR A 35 -4.85 1.86 4.34
CA THR A 35 -4.19 0.82 3.54
C THR A 35 -4.86 0.75 2.18
N THR A 36 -4.05 0.81 1.12
CA THR A 36 -4.52 0.81 -0.28
C THR A 36 -4.05 -0.45 -1.01
N PRO A 37 -4.66 -0.83 -2.15
CA PRO A 37 -4.18 -1.96 -2.96
C PRO A 37 -2.69 -1.87 -3.34
N LEU A 38 -2.14 -0.66 -3.45
CA LEU A 38 -0.72 -0.43 -3.71
C LEU A 38 0.18 -0.93 -2.57
N HIS A 39 -0.22 -0.76 -1.31
CA HIS A 39 0.53 -1.29 -0.15
C HIS A 39 0.56 -2.81 -0.18
N VAL A 40 -0.58 -3.44 -0.52
CA VAL A 40 -0.69 -4.90 -0.63
C VAL A 40 0.18 -5.41 -1.78
N ALA A 41 0.13 -4.76 -2.95
CA ALA A 41 0.97 -5.12 -4.10
C ALA A 41 2.46 -5.00 -3.80
N ALA A 42 2.89 -3.91 -3.15
CA ALA A 42 4.27 -3.73 -2.70
C ALA A 42 4.71 -4.83 -1.72
N THR A 43 3.85 -5.16 -0.75
CA THR A 43 4.12 -6.21 0.23
C THR A 43 4.20 -7.60 -0.41
N LEU A 44 3.31 -7.90 -1.36
CA LEU A 44 3.33 -9.16 -2.12
C LEU A 44 4.60 -9.29 -2.98
N LEU A 45 5.08 -8.18 -3.55
CA LEU A 45 6.29 -8.18 -4.38
C LEU A 45 7.55 -8.41 -3.53
N ALA A 46 7.61 -7.77 -2.37
CA ALA A 46 8.69 -7.90 -1.39
C ALA A 46 8.65 -9.22 -0.60
N ALA A 47 7.52 -9.94 -0.61
CA ALA A 47 7.37 -11.18 0.14
C ALA A 47 8.40 -12.24 -0.30
N PRO A 48 8.97 -13.00 0.65
CA PRO A 48 9.94 -14.05 0.35
C PRO A 48 9.34 -15.19 -0.47
N SER A 49 8.00 -15.35 -0.43
CA SER A 49 7.30 -16.33 -1.26
C SER A 49 7.54 -16.10 -2.75
N GLY A 50 7.81 -14.85 -3.18
CA GLY A 50 8.08 -14.49 -4.58
C GLY A 50 6.92 -14.75 -5.54
N LEU A 51 5.70 -14.94 -5.02
CA LEU A 51 4.53 -15.32 -5.83
C LEU A 51 4.22 -14.28 -6.91
N LEU A 52 4.20 -12.99 -6.54
CA LEU A 52 3.92 -11.91 -7.50
C LEU A 52 5.03 -11.79 -8.55
N ARG A 53 6.31 -11.94 -8.17
CA ARG A 53 7.44 -11.95 -9.11
C ARG A 53 7.32 -13.06 -10.14
N ARG A 54 7.03 -14.30 -9.70
CA ARG A 54 6.80 -15.44 -10.60
C ARG A 54 5.56 -15.24 -11.49
N ALA A 55 4.48 -14.69 -10.95
CA ALA A 55 3.29 -14.39 -11.73
C ALA A 55 3.59 -13.37 -12.83
N CYS A 56 4.28 -12.26 -12.51
CA CYS A 56 4.69 -11.26 -13.48
C CYS A 56 5.56 -11.84 -14.61
N ALA A 57 6.57 -12.66 -14.25
CA ALA A 57 7.45 -13.31 -15.22
C ALA A 57 6.68 -14.27 -16.15
N ARG A 58 5.74 -15.05 -15.59
CA ARG A 58 4.88 -15.97 -16.37
C ARG A 58 3.92 -15.24 -17.30
N SER A 59 3.39 -14.09 -16.89
CA SER A 59 2.46 -13.31 -17.70
C SER A 59 3.15 -12.63 -18.90
N HIS A 60 4.46 -12.38 -18.81
CA HIS A 60 5.21 -11.69 -19.86
C HIS A 60 6.51 -12.43 -20.21
N PRO A 61 6.42 -13.65 -20.78
CA PRO A 61 7.58 -14.49 -21.04
C PRO A 61 8.57 -13.84 -22.02
N ALA A 62 8.09 -13.02 -22.96
CA ALA A 62 8.93 -12.33 -23.94
C ALA A 62 9.62 -11.05 -23.39
N SER A 63 9.16 -10.53 -22.25
CA SER A 63 9.74 -9.34 -21.61
C SER A 63 10.26 -9.62 -20.21
N ALA A 64 10.49 -10.89 -19.89
CA ALA A 64 10.97 -11.36 -18.60
C ALA A 64 12.45 -10.99 -18.43
N HIS A 65 12.73 -9.70 -18.27
CA HIS A 65 14.05 -9.21 -17.94
C HIS A 65 14.26 -9.26 -16.42
N PRO A 66 15.44 -9.70 -15.90
CA PRO A 66 15.67 -9.80 -14.46
C PRO A 66 15.39 -8.50 -13.68
N LEU A 67 15.54 -7.34 -14.32
CA LEU A 67 15.29 -6.04 -13.71
C LEU A 67 13.81 -5.63 -13.68
N GLN A 68 12.90 -6.35 -14.35
CA GLN A 68 11.48 -5.98 -14.40
C GLN A 68 10.86 -5.98 -12.99
N CYS A 69 11.11 -7.02 -12.19
CA CYS A 69 10.61 -7.07 -10.81
C CYS A 69 11.18 -5.93 -9.98
N ARG A 70 12.47 -5.61 -10.16
CA ARG A 70 13.13 -4.51 -9.48
C ARG A 70 12.55 -3.15 -9.88
N ALA A 71 12.25 -2.96 -11.17
CA ALA A 71 11.60 -1.76 -11.66
C ALA A 71 10.19 -1.60 -11.06
N ILE A 72 9.42 -2.69 -10.96
CA ILE A 72 8.09 -2.65 -10.33
C ILE A 72 8.21 -2.31 -8.83
N GLU A 73 9.18 -2.89 -8.10
CA GLU A 73 9.45 -2.53 -6.69
C GLU A 73 9.72 -1.03 -6.53
N LEU A 74 10.52 -0.45 -7.43
CA LEU A 74 10.82 0.99 -7.42
C LEU A 74 9.58 1.83 -7.76
N CYS A 75 8.82 1.44 -8.80
CA CYS A 75 7.59 2.11 -9.19
C CYS A 75 6.57 2.14 -8.06
N PHE A 76 6.41 1.04 -7.33
CA PHE A 76 5.52 0.99 -6.17
C PHE A 76 6.01 1.89 -5.04
N SER A 77 7.31 1.91 -4.75
CA SER A 77 7.88 2.79 -3.73
C SER A 77 7.63 4.27 -4.05
N VAL A 78 7.93 4.70 -5.28
CA VAL A 78 7.66 6.07 -5.75
C VAL A 78 6.17 6.40 -5.71
N ALA A 79 5.31 5.45 -6.09
CA ALA A 79 3.87 5.66 -6.06
C ALA A 79 3.33 5.77 -4.62
N LEU A 80 3.90 5.01 -3.67
CA LEU A 80 3.57 5.09 -2.26
C LEU A 80 3.96 6.45 -1.69
N ASP A 81 5.16 6.96 -2.00
CA ASP A 81 5.64 8.26 -1.52
C ASP A 81 4.82 9.45 -2.05
N ARG A 82 4.03 9.23 -3.11
CA ARG A 82 3.12 10.23 -3.69
C ARG A 82 1.70 10.19 -3.13
N LEU A 83 1.38 9.22 -2.26
CA LEU A 83 0.06 9.15 -1.65
C LEU A 83 -0.16 10.31 -0.66
N PRO A 84 -1.42 10.72 -0.41
CA PRO A 84 -1.70 11.71 0.61
C PRO A 84 -1.33 11.16 2.01
N SER A 85 -0.31 11.74 2.62
CA SER A 85 0.00 11.51 4.04
C SER A 85 -0.90 12.39 4.90
N ASN A 86 -1.36 11.85 6.03
CA ASN A 86 -2.01 12.66 7.06
C ASN A 86 -0.91 13.09 8.03
N PRO A 87 -0.32 14.29 7.89
CA PRO A 87 0.65 14.77 8.86
C PRO A 87 -0.06 14.83 10.22
N ASN A 88 0.36 13.99 11.16
CA ASN A 88 -0.09 14.14 12.53
C ASN A 88 0.30 15.56 12.97
N PRO A 89 -0.63 16.43 13.40
CA PRO A 89 -0.25 17.70 13.97
C PRO A 89 0.50 17.39 15.27
N GLY A 90 1.81 17.60 15.29
CA GLY A 90 2.58 17.57 16.53
C GLY A 90 1.98 18.55 17.55
N PRO A 91 2.23 18.37 18.85
CA PRO A 91 1.51 19.04 19.94
C PRO A 91 1.77 20.55 20.09
N ASN A 92 2.23 21.25 19.05
CA ASN A 92 2.55 22.67 19.10
C ASN A 92 1.94 23.45 17.92
N GLN A 93 0.61 23.50 17.81
CA GLN A 93 -0.06 24.47 16.94
C GLN A 93 -1.31 25.07 17.62
N ASN A 94 -1.12 26.31 18.07
CA ASN A 94 -2.06 27.41 18.23
C ASN A 94 -3.53 27.16 17.77
N PRO A 95 -4.55 27.37 18.63
CA PRO A 95 -5.95 27.18 18.25
C PRO A 95 -6.44 28.40 17.44
N GLY A 96 -6.23 28.38 16.13
CA GLY A 96 -6.69 29.47 15.27
C GLY A 96 -6.68 29.12 13.80
N GLY A 97 -7.71 28.40 13.33
CA GLY A 97 -7.94 28.28 11.88
C GLY A 97 -8.71 27.03 11.50
N GLY A 98 -10.03 27.16 11.33
CA GLY A 98 -10.87 26.12 10.76
C GLY A 98 -10.47 25.78 9.32
N ALA A 99 -9.64 24.75 9.15
CA ALA A 99 -9.35 24.19 7.84
C ALA A 99 -10.41 23.14 7.49
N ARG A 100 -11.38 23.58 6.69
CA ARG A 100 -12.42 22.78 6.04
C ARG A 100 -11.84 21.45 5.51
N ARG A 101 -12.43 20.34 5.94
CA ARG A 101 -12.25 19.00 5.34
C ARG A 101 -12.45 19.12 3.83
N ARG A 102 -11.37 18.95 3.05
CA ARG A 102 -11.47 18.84 1.59
C ARG A 102 -12.05 17.46 1.24
N PRO A 103 -13.07 17.39 0.37
CA PRO A 103 -13.56 16.11 -0.09
C PRO A 103 -12.48 15.44 -0.96
N TYR A 104 -12.38 14.13 -0.78
CA TYR A 104 -11.68 13.15 -1.60
C TYR A 104 -11.80 13.49 -3.10
N ARG A 105 -10.82 14.21 -3.65
CA ARG A 105 -10.65 14.28 -5.10
C ARG A 105 -9.99 12.98 -5.52
N THR A 106 -10.75 12.12 -6.16
CA THR A 106 -10.26 10.99 -6.95
C THR A 106 -9.20 11.53 -7.92
N ARG A 107 -7.92 11.33 -7.61
CA ARG A 107 -6.85 11.55 -8.59
C ARG A 107 -6.98 10.42 -9.59
N SER A 108 -7.48 10.77 -10.78
CA SER A 108 -7.48 9.94 -11.96
C SER A 108 -6.05 9.51 -12.26
N TRP A 109 -5.73 8.24 -12.02
CA TRP A 109 -4.58 7.57 -12.60
C TRP A 109 -4.84 7.37 -14.10
N ARG A 110 -4.77 8.44 -14.88
CA ARG A 110 -4.70 8.41 -16.35
C ARG A 110 -3.91 9.63 -16.84
N ARG A 111 -2.62 9.45 -17.05
CA ARG A 111 -1.95 9.50 -18.36
C ARG A 111 -0.46 9.28 -18.15
#